data_AF-A0A975A237-F1
#
_entry.id   AF-A0A975A237-F1
#
_cell.length_a   1.000
_cell.length_b   1.000
_cell.length_c   1.000
_cell.angle_alpha   90.00
_cell.angle_beta   90.00
_cell.angle_gamma   90.00
#
_symmetry.space_group_name_H-M   'P 1'
#
loop_
_entity.id
_entity.type
_entity.pdbx_description
1 polymer ?
#
loop_
_entity_poly.entity_id
_entity_poly.type
_entity_poly.pdbx_seq_one_letter_code
_entity_poly.pdbx_strand_id
1 'polypeptide(L)'
;MPKPLENMLYTGNQVVTALIIGLLFLSCESKKETKMEKESIMPADTLIEFLSVQKTANDYTLLLQNDSIYRVLAFRKHADSLSFQFMNYQFSGIDNATLQNEVTFIDYLWEKAADSIKIDLKGAMVGYPLEYKDVLVKHIDAVKSDGSHEDQDYDRLRRLMHEANVYQPFANMLTAHGYMINSISTEKHGRVPKEELLKLSYSDSLIIPVPFMVWLEIKKASN
;
A
#
# COMPACT_ATOMS: atom_id res chain seq x y z
N MET A 1 24.31 -68.87 -2.51
CA MET A 1 25.69 -68.42 -2.81
C MET A 1 25.58 -67.14 -3.61
N PRO A 2 26.45 -66.12 -3.41
CA PRO A 2 27.55 -66.05 -2.44
C PRO A 2 27.08 -65.79 -1.00
N LYS A 3 27.94 -65.22 -0.14
CA LYS A 3 27.78 -64.92 1.30
C LYS A 3 28.28 -63.49 1.60
N PRO A 4 28.08 -62.92 2.82
CA PRO A 4 28.35 -61.51 3.12
C PRO A 4 29.78 -61.22 3.60
N LEU A 5 30.12 -59.93 3.69
CA LEU A 5 31.02 -59.32 4.67
C LEU A 5 30.25 -58.13 5.28
N GLU A 6 30.15 -57.89 6.59
CA GLU A 6 31.10 -57.88 7.73
C GLU A 6 31.64 -56.49 8.07
N ASN A 7 31.34 -56.07 9.31
CA ASN A 7 32.20 -55.38 10.26
C ASN A 7 33.03 -54.15 9.82
N MET A 8 32.75 -53.00 10.45
CA MET A 8 33.77 -52.44 11.34
C MET A 8 33.18 -51.64 12.51
N LEU A 9 33.72 -51.88 13.71
CA LEU A 9 33.45 -51.18 14.95
C LEU A 9 34.66 -50.32 15.31
N TYR A 10 34.44 -49.04 15.66
CA TYR A 10 35.31 -48.22 16.51
C TYR A 10 34.35 -47.19 17.17
N THR A 11 34.14 -47.05 18.48
CA THR A 11 35.05 -46.91 19.65
C THR A 11 36.09 -45.81 19.46
N GLY A 12 36.25 -44.82 20.33
CA GLY A 12 35.54 -44.50 21.57
C GLY A 12 36.24 -43.33 22.31
N ASN A 13 35.63 -42.81 23.38
CA ASN A 13 36.14 -41.68 24.19
C ASN A 13 37.61 -41.82 24.61
N GLN A 14 38.36 -40.69 24.63
CA GLN A 14 38.83 -39.93 25.82
C GLN A 14 39.07 -38.47 25.35
N VAL A 15 38.66 -37.38 26.03
CA VAL A 15 38.83 -36.91 27.44
C VAL A 15 40.23 -36.30 27.69
N VAL A 16 40.26 -35.27 28.57
CA VAL A 16 41.37 -34.36 28.96
C VAL A 16 41.42 -33.06 28.12
N THR A 17 41.47 -31.82 28.65
CA THR A 17 40.99 -31.11 29.87
C THR A 17 41.89 -29.85 30.06
N ALA A 18 41.31 -28.70 30.46
CA ALA A 18 42.01 -27.52 31.04
C ALA A 18 42.96 -26.70 30.11
N LEU A 19 43.46 -25.49 30.41
CA LEU A 19 43.14 -24.27 31.24
C LEU A 19 44.08 -23.14 30.68
N ILE A 20 43.94 -21.81 30.83
CA ILE A 20 42.85 -20.86 31.18
C ILE A 20 43.30 -19.39 30.86
N ILE A 21 42.36 -18.43 30.79
CA ILE A 21 42.48 -16.94 30.91
C ILE A 21 43.56 -16.18 30.08
N GLY A 22 43.13 -15.13 29.37
CA GLY A 22 44.02 -14.11 28.77
C GLY A 22 43.27 -12.88 28.26
N LEU A 23 43.01 -11.91 29.14
CA LEU A 23 42.27 -10.66 28.85
C LEU A 23 42.84 -9.83 27.70
N LEU A 24 41.96 -9.27 26.86
CA LEU A 24 41.97 -7.84 26.51
C LEU A 24 40.60 -7.39 25.97
N PHE A 25 39.77 -6.78 26.81
CA PHE A 25 38.57 -6.07 26.37
C PHE A 25 38.95 -4.68 25.87
N LEU A 26 38.93 -4.47 24.55
CA LEU A 26 38.79 -3.14 23.98
C LEU A 26 37.33 -2.96 23.56
N SER A 27 36.53 -2.37 24.45
CA SER A 27 35.16 -1.93 24.13
C SER A 27 35.23 -0.75 23.15
N CYS A 28 35.17 -1.05 21.87
CA CYS A 28 34.91 -0.03 20.86
C CYS A 28 33.39 0.12 20.74
N GLU A 29 32.81 1.03 21.52
CA GLU A 29 31.40 1.41 21.40
C GLU A 29 31.16 2.11 20.05
N SER A 30 31.01 1.30 19.00
CA SER A 30 30.47 1.74 17.72
C SER A 30 29.01 2.12 17.95
N LYS A 31 28.83 3.40 18.33
CA LYS A 31 27.54 4.06 18.44
C LYS A 31 26.93 4.09 17.03
N LYS A 32 26.24 3.01 16.66
CA LYS A 32 25.42 2.94 15.45
C LYS A 32 24.25 3.90 15.65
N GLU A 33 24.48 5.15 15.30
CA GLU A 33 23.42 6.07 14.96
C GLU A 33 22.69 5.46 13.76
N THR A 34 21.58 4.77 14.05
CA THR A 34 20.58 4.46 13.05
C THR A 34 20.03 5.79 12.58
N LYS A 35 20.68 6.38 11.56
CA LYS A 35 20.07 7.39 10.72
C LYS A 35 18.71 6.82 10.33
N MET A 36 17.64 7.47 10.78
CA MET A 36 16.37 7.36 10.07
C MET A 36 16.67 7.84 8.65
N GLU A 37 16.68 6.90 7.71
CA GLU A 37 16.70 7.22 6.30
C GLU A 37 15.42 8.00 6.03
N LYS A 38 15.58 9.32 5.93
CA LYS A 38 14.48 10.25 5.73
C LYS A 38 13.89 9.91 4.36
N GLU A 39 12.72 9.27 4.34
CA GLU A 39 12.04 8.84 3.11
C GLU A 39 12.11 9.98 2.09
N SER A 40 12.93 9.76 1.07
CA SER A 40 13.27 10.82 0.13
C SER A 40 12.11 10.94 -0.83
N ILE A 41 11.19 11.85 -0.53
CA ILE A 41 10.10 12.27 -1.42
C ILE A 41 10.76 12.83 -2.68
N MET A 42 11.00 11.97 -3.67
CA MET A 42 11.56 12.37 -4.94
C MET A 42 10.49 13.21 -5.65
N PRO A 43 10.79 14.47 -6.04
CA PRO A 43 9.84 15.28 -6.79
C PRO A 43 9.45 14.54 -8.08
N ALA A 44 8.17 14.53 -8.42
CA ALA A 44 7.65 13.78 -9.58
C ALA A 44 8.40 14.11 -10.88
N ASP A 45 8.81 15.37 -11.03
CA ASP A 45 9.62 15.90 -12.15
C ASP A 45 11.00 15.22 -12.33
N THR A 46 11.47 14.46 -11.34
CA THR A 46 12.82 13.87 -11.30
C THR A 46 12.89 12.42 -11.79
N LEU A 47 11.75 11.80 -12.14
CA LEU A 47 11.65 10.36 -12.44
C LEU A 47 10.92 10.03 -13.76
N ILE A 48 10.59 11.02 -14.58
CA ILE A 48 9.79 10.84 -15.79
C ILE A 48 10.68 10.34 -16.95
N GLU A 49 10.84 9.02 -17.07
CA GLU A 49 11.48 8.41 -18.24
C GLU A 49 10.51 8.28 -19.41
N PHE A 50 9.26 7.84 -19.15
CA PHE A 50 8.25 7.70 -20.19
C PHE A 50 6.83 8.01 -19.69
N LEU A 51 6.17 8.97 -20.33
CA LEU A 51 4.73 9.21 -20.21
C LEU A 51 4.07 8.88 -21.54
N SER A 52 3.07 8.00 -21.53
CA SER A 52 2.25 7.66 -22.69
C SER A 52 0.77 7.88 -22.41
N VAL A 53 0.01 8.18 -23.47
CA VAL A 53 -1.42 8.47 -23.41
C VAL A 53 -2.16 7.59 -24.41
N GLN A 54 -3.25 6.96 -23.97
CA GLN A 54 -4.18 6.21 -24.80
C GLN A 54 -5.58 6.81 -24.65
N LYS A 55 -6.26 7.08 -25.77
CA LYS A 55 -7.57 7.74 -25.80
C LYS A 55 -8.54 6.96 -26.70
N THR A 56 -9.68 6.57 -26.13
CA THR A 56 -10.81 6.00 -26.88
C THR A 56 -11.95 7.04 -26.93
N ALA A 57 -13.14 6.64 -27.40
CA ALA A 57 -14.33 7.47 -27.27
C ALA A 57 -14.82 7.61 -25.81
N ASN A 58 -14.43 6.70 -24.90
CA ASN A 58 -14.95 6.60 -23.53
C ASN A 58 -13.89 6.47 -22.43
N ASP A 59 -12.63 6.18 -22.79
CA ASP A 59 -11.50 6.01 -21.87
C ASP A 59 -10.39 7.02 -22.22
N TYR A 60 -9.71 7.53 -21.19
CA TYR A 60 -8.49 8.31 -21.32
C TYR A 60 -7.49 7.83 -20.27
N THR A 61 -6.45 7.14 -20.72
CA THR A 61 -5.48 6.46 -19.86
C THR A 61 -4.11 7.06 -20.04
N LEU A 62 -3.48 7.43 -18.93
CA LEU A 62 -2.09 7.85 -18.86
C LEU A 62 -1.28 6.74 -18.18
N LEU A 63 -0.13 6.40 -18.77
CA LEU A 63 0.84 5.46 -18.21
C LEU A 63 2.17 6.18 -18.04
N LEU A 64 2.63 6.30 -16.79
CA LEU A 64 3.97 6.71 -16.40
C LEU A 64 4.79 5.47 -16.09
N GLN A 65 5.95 5.32 -16.72
CA GLN A 65 6.87 4.21 -16.51
C GLN A 65 8.30 4.71 -16.28
N ASN A 66 9.01 4.03 -15.38
CA ASN A 66 10.44 4.20 -15.07
C ASN A 66 10.99 2.82 -14.65
N ASP A 67 12.02 2.33 -15.33
CA ASP A 67 12.54 0.95 -15.19
C ASP A 67 11.42 -0.12 -15.05
N SER A 68 11.29 -0.72 -13.86
CA SER A 68 10.33 -1.79 -13.50
C SER A 68 9.09 -1.26 -12.77
N ILE A 69 9.00 0.05 -12.55
CA ILE A 69 7.87 0.72 -11.89
C ILE A 69 6.94 1.25 -12.98
N TYR A 70 5.64 0.96 -12.84
CA TYR A 70 4.62 1.60 -13.65
C TYR A 70 3.49 2.17 -12.79
N ARG A 71 2.87 3.24 -13.29
CA ARG A 71 1.71 3.92 -12.70
C ARG A 71 0.72 4.25 -13.81
N VAL A 72 -0.54 3.84 -13.64
CA VAL A 72 -1.61 4.01 -14.61
C VAL A 72 -2.74 4.81 -13.97
N LEU A 73 -3.09 5.94 -14.60
CA LEU A 73 -4.31 6.69 -14.26
C LEU A 73 -5.27 6.59 -15.44
N ALA A 74 -6.41 5.93 -15.23
CA ALA A 74 -7.43 5.73 -16.26
C ALA A 74 -8.73 6.44 -15.89
N PHE A 75 -9.14 7.39 -16.72
CA PHE A 75 -10.44 8.05 -16.64
C PHE A 75 -11.44 7.36 -17.56
N ARG A 76 -12.70 7.20 -17.11
CA ARG A 76 -13.80 6.66 -17.92
C ARG A 76 -15.05 7.54 -17.91
N LYS A 77 -15.83 7.45 -18.98
CA LYS A 77 -17.18 8.04 -19.11
C LYS A 77 -18.17 7.07 -19.77
N HIS A 78 -19.45 7.29 -19.54
CA HIS A 78 -20.50 6.64 -20.33
C HIS A 78 -20.51 7.19 -21.77
N ALA A 79 -21.10 6.42 -22.70
CA ALA A 79 -21.08 6.73 -24.15
C ALA A 79 -21.81 8.04 -24.50
N ASP A 80 -22.90 8.32 -23.79
CA ASP A 80 -23.74 9.51 -23.84
C ASP A 80 -23.17 10.70 -23.05
N SER A 81 -22.24 10.46 -22.12
CA SER A 81 -21.63 11.52 -21.33
C SER A 81 -20.59 12.33 -22.13
N LEU A 82 -20.60 13.65 -21.91
CA LEU A 82 -19.59 14.61 -22.38
C LEU A 82 -18.45 14.83 -21.38
N SER A 83 -18.37 14.07 -20.29
CA SER A 83 -17.39 14.29 -19.22
C SER A 83 -16.98 12.99 -18.54
N PHE A 84 -15.71 12.93 -18.12
CA PHE A 84 -15.14 11.78 -17.44
C PHE A 84 -15.54 11.76 -15.97
N GLN A 85 -16.17 10.66 -15.57
CA GLN A 85 -16.94 10.52 -14.33
C GLN A 85 -16.35 9.49 -13.38
N PHE A 86 -15.52 8.57 -13.87
CA PHE A 86 -14.86 7.56 -13.06
C PHE A 86 -13.35 7.61 -13.27
N MET A 87 -12.59 7.38 -12.19
CA MET A 87 -11.13 7.33 -12.20
C MET A 87 -10.65 6.03 -11.59
N ASN A 88 -9.61 5.43 -12.15
CA ASN A 88 -8.96 4.23 -11.63
C ASN A 88 -7.45 4.44 -11.64
N TYR A 89 -6.82 4.41 -10.47
CA TYR A 89 -5.37 4.44 -10.31
C TYR A 89 -4.84 3.05 -9.94
N GLN A 90 -3.74 2.65 -10.58
CA GLN A 90 -3.03 1.39 -10.33
C GLN A 90 -1.52 1.61 -10.46
N PHE A 91 -0.73 0.90 -9.66
CA PHE A 91 0.73 0.96 -9.68
C PHE A 91 1.34 -0.43 -9.49
N SER A 92 2.63 -0.59 -9.77
CA SER A 92 3.37 -1.84 -9.59
C SER A 92 4.87 -1.57 -9.49
N GLY A 93 5.61 -2.52 -8.90
CA GLY A 93 7.07 -2.43 -8.72
C GLY A 93 7.50 -1.62 -7.49
N ILE A 94 6.58 -1.31 -6.58
CA ILE A 94 6.82 -0.48 -5.39
C ILE A 94 6.49 -1.28 -4.13
N ASP A 95 7.51 -1.66 -3.37
CA ASP A 95 7.34 -2.26 -2.05
C ASP A 95 7.03 -1.20 -0.98
N ASN A 96 6.15 -1.54 -0.03
CA ASN A 96 5.78 -0.68 1.12
C ASN A 96 5.24 0.71 0.74
N ALA A 97 4.53 0.83 -0.39
CA ALA A 97 3.96 2.09 -0.87
C ALA A 97 3.10 2.81 0.19
N THR A 98 3.00 4.13 0.06
CA THR A 98 2.11 4.98 0.85
C THR A 98 1.24 5.80 -0.09
N LEU A 99 -0.04 5.94 0.25
CA LEU A 99 -0.95 6.78 -0.52
C LEU A 99 -0.47 8.24 -0.49
N GLN A 100 0.13 8.69 0.62
CA GLN A 100 0.74 10.01 0.73
C GLN A 100 1.87 10.28 -0.28
N ASN A 101 2.63 9.28 -0.72
CA ASN A 101 3.60 9.47 -1.81
C ASN A 101 2.90 9.35 -3.17
N GLU A 102 2.06 8.33 -3.37
CA GLU A 102 1.42 8.03 -4.65
C GLU A 102 0.44 9.12 -5.12
N VAL A 103 -0.22 9.88 -4.23
CA VAL A 103 -1.07 11.01 -4.65
C VAL A 103 -0.30 12.08 -5.42
N THR A 104 1.01 12.22 -5.23
CA THR A 104 1.85 13.14 -6.03
C THR A 104 1.87 12.75 -7.51
N PHE A 105 1.84 11.44 -7.80
CA PHE A 105 1.79 10.92 -9.16
C PHE A 105 0.36 10.89 -9.72
N ILE A 106 -0.65 10.65 -8.87
CA ILE A 106 -2.07 10.81 -9.27
C ILE A 106 -2.34 12.26 -9.69
N ASP A 107 -1.89 13.24 -8.90
CA ASP A 107 -2.06 14.67 -9.14
C ASP A 107 -1.34 15.11 -10.43
N TYR A 108 -0.08 14.70 -10.61
CA TYR A 108 0.67 14.93 -11.85
C TYR A 108 -0.07 14.38 -13.09
N LEU A 109 -0.56 13.14 -13.03
CA LEU A 109 -1.27 12.51 -14.15
C LEU A 109 -2.68 13.09 -14.35
N TRP A 110 -3.30 13.62 -13.30
CA TRP A 110 -4.58 14.32 -13.35
C TRP A 110 -4.44 15.65 -14.10
N GLU A 111 -3.42 16.45 -13.83
CA GLU A 111 -3.18 17.71 -14.56
C GLU A 111 -2.94 17.46 -16.05
N LYS A 112 -2.16 16.42 -16.40
CA LYS A 112 -1.98 16.00 -17.81
C LYS A 112 -3.25 15.41 -18.46
N ALA A 113 -4.28 15.11 -17.66
CA ALA A 113 -5.61 14.75 -18.15
C ALA A 113 -6.50 15.99 -18.32
N ALA A 114 -6.50 16.91 -17.35
CA ALA A 114 -7.33 18.12 -17.35
C ALA A 114 -7.12 19.00 -18.60
N ASP A 115 -5.88 19.10 -19.10
CA ASP A 115 -5.54 19.75 -20.37
C ASP A 115 -6.26 19.15 -21.61
N SER A 116 -6.70 17.89 -21.52
CA SER A 116 -7.08 17.06 -22.68
C SER A 116 -8.47 16.42 -22.59
N ILE A 117 -9.11 16.41 -21.42
CA ILE A 117 -10.45 15.88 -21.16
C ILE A 117 -11.23 16.71 -20.14
N LYS A 118 -12.54 16.85 -20.35
CA LYS A 118 -13.43 17.44 -19.35
C LYS A 118 -13.74 16.41 -18.26
N ILE A 119 -13.32 16.68 -17.02
CA ILE A 119 -13.57 15.85 -15.86
C ILE A 119 -14.80 16.39 -15.09
N ASP A 120 -15.69 15.49 -14.66
CA ASP A 120 -16.81 15.76 -13.75
C ASP A 120 -16.98 14.54 -12.82
N LEU A 121 -15.98 14.32 -11.96
CA LEU A 121 -15.79 13.08 -11.23
C LEU A 121 -16.97 12.73 -10.29
N LYS A 122 -17.37 11.45 -10.32
CA LYS A 122 -18.45 10.83 -9.52
C LYS A 122 -17.96 9.64 -8.69
N GLY A 123 -16.85 9.01 -9.06
CA GLY A 123 -16.22 8.00 -8.22
C GLY A 123 -14.80 7.65 -8.63
N ALA A 124 -14.03 7.13 -7.69
CA ALA A 124 -12.66 6.70 -7.89
C ALA A 124 -12.35 5.34 -7.26
N MET A 125 -11.47 4.58 -7.89
CA MET A 125 -10.70 3.50 -7.26
C MET A 125 -9.23 3.93 -7.23
N VAL A 126 -8.65 3.97 -6.04
CA VAL A 126 -7.24 4.32 -5.79
C VAL A 126 -6.61 3.28 -4.86
N GLY A 127 -6.83 2.01 -5.21
CA GLY A 127 -6.42 0.83 -4.45
C GLY A 127 -7.16 0.58 -3.12
N TYR A 128 -6.89 -0.58 -2.52
CA TYR A 128 -7.44 -1.04 -1.23
C TYR A 128 -6.39 -0.97 -0.10
N PRO A 129 -6.76 -1.03 1.20
CA PRO A 129 -5.85 -0.68 2.29
C PRO A 129 -4.53 -1.46 2.33
N LEU A 130 -4.51 -2.74 1.93
CA LEU A 130 -3.28 -3.55 1.91
C LEU A 130 -2.24 -3.09 0.86
N GLU A 131 -2.62 -2.26 -0.11
CA GLU A 131 -1.68 -1.66 -1.08
C GLU A 131 -0.87 -0.51 -0.46
N TYR A 132 -1.32 0.10 0.63
CA TYR A 132 -0.74 1.32 1.19
C TYR A 132 -0.55 1.25 2.71
N LYS A 133 0.70 1.35 3.14
CA LYS A 133 1.11 1.26 4.56
C LYS A 133 0.40 2.27 5.47
N ASP A 134 0.21 3.50 5.01
CA ASP A 134 -0.47 4.57 5.73
C ASP A 134 -1.99 4.37 5.83
N VAL A 135 -2.63 3.93 4.73
CA VAL A 135 -4.07 3.57 4.73
C VAL A 135 -4.31 2.35 5.62
N LEU A 136 -3.44 1.33 5.58
CA LEU A 136 -3.54 0.11 6.38
C LEU A 136 -3.46 0.39 7.88
N VAL A 137 -2.46 1.17 8.32
CA VAL A 137 -2.33 1.63 9.72
C VAL A 137 -3.60 2.35 10.16
N LYS A 138 -4.06 3.33 9.37
CA LYS A 138 -5.24 4.14 9.72
C LYS A 138 -6.54 3.32 9.75
N HIS A 139 -6.65 2.30 8.89
CA HIS A 139 -7.74 1.33 8.88
C HIS A 139 -7.72 0.41 10.11
N ILE A 140 -6.55 -0.15 10.46
CA ILE A 140 -6.37 -1.01 11.64
C ILE A 140 -6.73 -0.25 12.93
N ASP A 141 -6.26 0.99 13.09
CA ASP A 141 -6.55 1.80 14.26
C ASP A 141 -8.01 2.28 14.35
N ALA A 142 -8.68 2.51 13.20
CA ALA A 142 -10.13 2.75 13.17
C ALA A 142 -10.92 1.52 13.67
N VAL A 143 -10.63 0.33 13.13
CA VAL A 143 -11.28 -0.93 13.53
C VAL A 143 -11.04 -1.25 15.01
N LYS A 144 -9.81 -1.05 15.51
CA LYS A 144 -9.48 -1.24 16.94
C LYS A 144 -10.23 -0.26 17.85
N SER A 145 -10.41 0.98 17.43
CA SER A 145 -11.03 2.03 18.26
C SER A 145 -12.55 1.86 18.44
N ASP A 146 -13.22 1.24 17.46
CA ASP A 146 -14.64 0.88 17.51
C ASP A 146 -14.92 -0.34 18.42
N GLY A 147 -13.92 -1.17 18.69
CA GLY A 147 -13.99 -2.25 19.68
C GLY A 147 -14.82 -3.48 19.31
N SER A 148 -15.63 -3.44 18.24
CA SER A 148 -16.33 -4.63 17.74
C SER A 148 -15.40 -5.57 16.95
N HIS A 149 -15.56 -6.87 17.18
CA HIS A 149 -14.80 -7.95 16.53
C HIS A 149 -15.58 -8.64 15.39
N GLU A 150 -16.66 -8.04 14.89
CA GLU A 150 -17.47 -8.64 13.83
C GLU A 150 -16.77 -8.54 12.45
N ASP A 151 -16.37 -9.70 11.92
CA ASP A 151 -15.61 -9.86 10.67
C ASP A 151 -16.36 -9.46 9.38
N GLN A 152 -17.70 -9.36 9.42
CA GLN A 152 -18.53 -9.33 8.19
C GLN A 152 -19.59 -8.22 8.14
N ASP A 153 -19.61 -7.27 9.08
CA ASP A 153 -20.44 -6.06 8.92
C ASP A 153 -19.78 -5.08 7.94
N TYR A 154 -20.21 -5.14 6.68
CA TYR A 154 -19.71 -4.29 5.61
C TYR A 154 -20.18 -2.84 5.74
N ASP A 155 -21.35 -2.57 6.34
CA ASP A 155 -21.86 -1.20 6.52
C ASP A 155 -21.11 -0.48 7.64
N ARG A 156 -20.80 -1.18 8.74
CA ARG A 156 -19.83 -0.74 9.75
C ARG A 156 -18.46 -0.48 9.15
N LEU A 157 -17.90 -1.41 8.36
CA LEU A 157 -16.56 -1.23 7.84
C LEU A 157 -16.46 -0.01 6.90
N ARG A 158 -17.43 0.16 6.00
CA ARG A 158 -17.57 1.35 5.14
C ARG A 158 -17.69 2.64 5.96
N ARG A 159 -18.51 2.64 7.02
CA ARG A 159 -18.66 3.77 7.94
C ARG A 159 -17.34 4.12 8.63
N LEU A 160 -16.66 3.15 9.25
CA LEU A 160 -15.39 3.36 9.96
C LEU A 160 -14.29 3.89 9.03
N MET A 161 -14.17 3.34 7.82
CA MET A 161 -13.21 3.82 6.82
C MET A 161 -13.46 5.29 6.42
N HIS A 162 -14.73 5.68 6.34
CA HIS A 162 -15.14 7.05 5.99
C HIS A 162 -14.95 8.02 7.16
N GLU A 163 -15.43 7.67 8.36
CA GLU A 163 -15.34 8.49 9.57
C GLU A 163 -13.89 8.71 10.04
N ALA A 164 -13.05 7.68 9.98
CA ALA A 164 -11.62 7.82 10.23
C ALA A 164 -10.86 8.51 9.07
N ASN A 165 -11.51 8.74 7.92
CA ASN A 165 -10.93 9.27 6.69
C ASN A 165 -9.65 8.51 6.30
N VAL A 166 -9.74 7.20 6.06
CA VAL A 166 -8.55 6.35 5.82
C VAL A 166 -7.80 6.73 4.53
N TYR A 167 -8.50 7.30 3.54
CA TYR A 167 -7.93 7.81 2.28
C TYR A 167 -7.54 9.31 2.34
N GLN A 168 -7.20 9.84 3.53
CA GLN A 168 -6.98 11.28 3.75
C GLN A 168 -6.03 11.97 2.75
N PRO A 169 -4.87 11.40 2.33
CA PRO A 169 -4.01 12.06 1.35
C PRO A 169 -4.73 12.31 0.01
N PHE A 170 -5.55 11.35 -0.44
CA PHE A 170 -6.34 11.47 -1.66
C PHE A 170 -7.56 12.39 -1.48
N ALA A 171 -8.18 12.39 -0.29
CA ALA A 171 -9.23 13.36 0.05
C ALA A 171 -8.71 14.82 0.01
N ASN A 172 -7.48 15.05 0.48
CA ASN A 172 -6.81 16.36 0.39
C ASN A 172 -6.57 16.76 -1.07
N MET A 173 -6.06 15.83 -1.89
CA MET A 173 -5.84 16.03 -3.34
C MET A 173 -7.15 16.37 -4.07
N LEU A 174 -8.22 15.60 -3.85
CA LEU A 174 -9.55 15.88 -4.40
C LEU A 174 -10.06 17.28 -4.01
N THR A 175 -9.79 17.72 -2.78
CA THR A 175 -10.22 19.04 -2.28
C THR A 175 -9.56 20.17 -3.06
N ALA A 176 -8.27 20.04 -3.45
CA ALA A 176 -7.60 21.00 -4.31
C ALA A 176 -8.26 21.11 -5.71
N HIS A 177 -8.81 19.99 -6.21
CA HIS A 177 -9.54 19.90 -7.48
C HIS A 177 -11.04 20.25 -7.37
N GLY A 178 -11.52 20.73 -6.22
CA GLY A 178 -12.93 21.09 -6.02
C GLY A 178 -13.87 19.89 -5.88
N TYR A 179 -13.35 18.74 -5.45
CA TYR A 179 -14.10 17.50 -5.18
C TYR A 179 -13.97 17.08 -3.71
N MET A 180 -14.85 16.20 -3.26
CA MET A 180 -14.73 15.53 -1.97
C MET A 180 -15.30 14.10 -2.04
N ILE A 181 -14.77 13.22 -1.20
CA ILE A 181 -15.37 11.90 -0.96
C ILE A 181 -16.73 12.13 -0.29
N ASN A 182 -17.78 11.46 -0.80
CA ASN A 182 -19.14 11.49 -0.28
C ASN A 182 -19.47 10.25 0.56
N SER A 183 -18.97 9.09 0.10
CA SER A 183 -19.15 7.80 0.76
C SER A 183 -18.03 6.84 0.35
N ILE A 184 -17.92 5.71 1.04
CA ILE A 184 -17.06 4.60 0.66
C ILE A 184 -17.95 3.36 0.46
N SER A 185 -17.79 2.72 -0.70
CA SER A 185 -18.34 1.40 -0.98
C SER A 185 -17.20 0.37 -1.05
N THR A 186 -17.48 -0.89 -0.70
CA THR A 186 -16.49 -1.96 -0.66
C THR A 186 -17.05 -3.27 -1.23
N GLU A 187 -16.19 -4.00 -1.94
CA GLU A 187 -16.47 -5.35 -2.42
C GLU A 187 -15.35 -6.29 -1.96
N LYS A 188 -15.71 -7.56 -1.68
CA LYS A 188 -14.82 -8.67 -1.27
C LYS A 188 -13.99 -8.35 -0.02
N HIS A 189 -14.30 -9.01 1.09
CA HIS A 189 -13.61 -8.81 2.35
C HIS A 189 -12.79 -10.03 2.75
N GLY A 190 -11.65 -9.78 3.37
CA GLY A 190 -10.81 -10.78 4.03
C GLY A 190 -10.31 -10.24 5.36
N ARG A 191 -9.14 -10.72 5.81
CA ARG A 191 -8.46 -10.24 7.02
C ARG A 191 -7.05 -9.79 6.68
N VAL A 192 -6.53 -8.82 7.43
CA VAL A 192 -5.11 -8.44 7.34
C VAL A 192 -4.23 -9.65 7.70
N PRO A 193 -3.23 -10.03 6.89
CA PRO A 193 -2.33 -11.13 7.21
C PRO A 193 -1.53 -10.88 8.50
N LYS A 194 -1.16 -11.94 9.22
CA LYS A 194 -0.38 -11.85 10.46
C LYS A 194 0.99 -11.20 10.21
N GLU A 195 1.54 -11.47 9.04
CA GLU A 195 2.82 -10.98 8.55
C GLU A 195 2.78 -9.45 8.40
N GLU A 196 1.68 -8.90 7.87
CA GLU A 196 1.48 -7.44 7.76
C GLU A 196 1.18 -6.78 9.11
N LEU A 197 0.40 -7.44 9.99
CA LEU A 197 0.20 -6.96 11.36
C LEU A 197 1.54 -6.83 12.11
N LEU A 198 2.40 -7.84 12.03
CA LEU A 198 3.72 -7.86 12.67
C LEU A 198 4.70 -6.84 12.06
N LYS A 199 4.72 -6.69 10.72
CA LYS A 199 5.50 -5.62 10.04
C LYS A 199 5.11 -4.23 10.55
N LEU A 200 3.84 -4.01 10.87
CA LEU A 200 3.31 -2.76 11.41
C LEU A 200 3.34 -2.68 12.96
N SER A 201 4.01 -3.62 13.64
CA SER A 201 4.13 -3.68 15.10
C SER A 201 2.79 -3.85 15.87
N TYR A 202 1.76 -4.37 15.20
CA TYR A 202 0.53 -4.84 15.85
C TYR A 202 0.66 -6.33 16.25
N SER A 203 -0.22 -6.80 17.14
CA SER A 203 -0.24 -8.22 17.52
C SER A 203 -0.85 -9.10 16.43
N ASP A 204 -0.23 -10.26 16.17
CA ASP A 204 -0.72 -11.30 15.28
C ASP A 204 -2.01 -12.02 15.78
N SER A 205 -2.46 -11.69 16.99
CA SER A 205 -3.73 -12.14 17.55
C SER A 205 -4.91 -11.26 17.14
N LEU A 206 -4.66 -10.07 16.56
CA LEU A 206 -5.72 -9.18 16.10
C LEU A 206 -6.40 -9.75 14.85
N ILE A 207 -7.73 -9.70 14.86
CA ILE A 207 -8.57 -10.03 13.71
C ILE A 207 -9.09 -8.70 13.15
N ILE A 208 -8.48 -8.24 12.05
CA ILE A 208 -8.87 -6.99 11.37
C ILE A 208 -9.49 -7.34 10.02
N PRO A 209 -10.82 -7.19 9.83
CA PRO A 209 -11.44 -7.31 8.52
C PRO A 209 -10.98 -6.17 7.59
N VAL A 210 -10.73 -6.49 6.32
CA VAL A 210 -10.20 -5.53 5.32
C VAL A 210 -10.82 -5.80 3.94
N PRO A 211 -11.21 -4.76 3.17
CA PRO A 211 -11.68 -4.93 1.81
C PRO A 211 -10.53 -5.16 0.82
N PHE A 212 -10.81 -5.89 -0.26
CA PHE A 212 -9.91 -6.08 -1.40
C PHE A 212 -10.30 -5.24 -2.63
N MET A 213 -11.47 -4.59 -2.60
CA MET A 213 -11.89 -3.60 -3.59
C MET A 213 -12.61 -2.46 -2.86
N VAL A 214 -12.24 -1.22 -3.18
CA VAL A 214 -12.80 -0.01 -2.56
C VAL A 214 -13.16 0.98 -3.65
N TRP A 215 -14.41 1.44 -3.61
CA TRP A 215 -14.95 2.47 -4.49
C TRP A 215 -15.25 3.71 -3.65
N LEU A 216 -14.56 4.81 -3.92
CA LEU A 216 -14.82 6.10 -3.31
C LEU A 216 -15.88 6.81 -4.13
N GLU A 217 -17.06 7.06 -3.55
CA GLU A 217 -18.08 7.90 -4.17
C GLU A 217 -17.66 9.37 -4.02
N ILE A 218 -17.77 10.16 -5.08
CA ILE A 218 -17.23 11.52 -5.14
C ILE A 218 -18.30 12.50 -5.59
N LYS A 219 -18.35 13.65 -4.92
CA LYS A 219 -19.15 14.81 -5.31
C LYS A 219 -18.25 16.03 -5.48
N LYS A 220 -18.76 17.08 -6.14
CA LYS A 220 -18.11 18.39 -6.08
C LYS A 220 -18.21 18.95 -4.66
N ALA A 221 -17.15 19.63 -4.23
CA ALA A 221 -17.23 20.48 -3.05
C ALA A 221 -18.32 21.54 -3.25
N SER A 222 -19.01 21.90 -2.17
CA SER A 222 -19.93 23.05 -2.17
C SER A 222 -19.13 24.27 -1.72
N ASN A 223 -19.01 25.25 -2.61
CA ASN A 223 -18.45 26.57 -2.33
C ASN A 223 -19.51 27.47 -1.66
#